data_AF-A0A0D2MUU8-F1
#
_entry.id   AF-A0A0D2MUU8-F1
#
_cell.length_a   1.000
_cell.length_b   1.000
_cell.length_c   1.000
_cell.angle_alpha   90.00
_cell.angle_beta   90.00
_cell.angle_gamma   90.00
#
_symmetry.space_group_name_H-M   'P 1'
#
loop_
_entity.id
_entity.type
_entity.pdbx_description
1 polymer ?
#
loop_
_entity_poly.entity_id
_entity_poly.type
_entity_poly.pdbx_seq_one_letter_code
_entity_poly.pdbx_strand_id
1 'polypeptide(L)'
;MQAALILQQVAVEAPPLHLARATADGFRSLASSLGVPAGDSFLVLFDAVLDRMLAAGMASWIVDYVAVVCVDAVLSSDDPGSAHLLREDAVAAWCARTTATQERRLHDLLNSGGGPQEGPDGESAALAAVGAAAEALLQVAGALRAPLEHASRPDLAALPERLQLLQQAARAAAYCRSAGVALQAPPPAYASPIVALFLGGGAGAAGQGARQLGTQRQAEAARRARLALLFYHLADGGWGPRPGAAGGSSCVTAAGFARAFGLPQGLATQWEAQQLLDRAGGGEGGGGAHLSRACELLLGCANASTPFRVVEALAAAGRPAQALAVQRARGLAAHERAAHLETLMWQLLDWAGARDDDARRRAAASESESASVEPCWLQRALQLPLGSDEEEALAAWLALRAEKGLTDGNLLPLFLLQVCQLGLGVDGFVGRAP
;
A
#
# COMPACT_ATOMS: atom_id res chain seq x y z
N MET A 1 -1.54 28.04 -4.80
CA MET A 1 -2.18 27.95 -6.12
C MET A 1 -1.27 28.47 -7.24
N GLN A 2 -0.71 29.68 -7.15
CA GLN A 2 0.18 30.24 -8.19
C GLN A 2 1.44 29.39 -8.45
N ALA A 3 2.08 28.87 -7.40
CA ALA A 3 3.24 27.97 -7.55
C ALA A 3 2.91 26.68 -8.32
N ALA A 4 1.71 26.11 -8.14
CA ALA A 4 1.30 24.89 -8.82
C ALA A 4 1.06 25.10 -10.33
N LEU A 5 0.53 26.28 -10.72
CA LEU A 5 0.34 26.65 -12.12
C LEU A 5 1.66 26.91 -12.84
N ILE A 6 2.58 27.62 -12.20
CA ILE A 6 3.95 27.82 -12.72
C ILE A 6 4.61 26.45 -12.93
N LEU A 7 4.41 25.54 -11.99
CA LEU A 7 4.97 24.20 -12.04
C LEU A 7 4.40 23.30 -13.13
N GLN A 8 3.09 23.36 -13.34
CA GLN A 8 2.46 22.69 -14.48
C GLN A 8 2.95 23.25 -15.81
N GLN A 9 3.05 24.58 -15.92
CA GLN A 9 3.55 25.22 -17.12
C GLN A 9 5.01 24.83 -17.40
N VAL A 10 5.86 24.82 -16.37
CA VAL A 10 7.25 24.38 -16.44
C VAL A 10 7.35 22.90 -16.84
N ALA A 11 6.49 22.03 -16.32
CA ALA A 11 6.48 20.61 -16.71
C ALA A 11 6.07 20.40 -18.17
N VAL A 12 5.19 21.24 -18.72
CA VAL A 12 4.80 21.23 -20.13
C VAL A 12 5.91 21.81 -21.02
N GLU A 13 6.52 22.92 -20.60
CA GLU A 13 7.54 23.64 -21.38
C GLU A 13 8.91 22.97 -21.34
N ALA A 14 9.20 22.21 -20.28
CA ALA A 14 10.47 21.50 -20.09
C ALA A 14 10.24 20.01 -19.78
N PRO A 15 9.90 19.19 -20.79
CA PRO A 15 9.87 17.74 -20.63
C PRO A 15 11.23 17.24 -20.15
N PRO A 16 11.30 16.16 -19.33
CA PRO A 16 12.56 15.65 -18.79
C PRO A 16 13.65 15.43 -19.85
N LEU A 17 13.27 14.98 -21.06
CA LEU A 17 14.17 14.81 -22.20
C LEU A 17 14.81 16.13 -22.67
N HIS A 18 14.07 17.23 -22.66
CA HIS A 18 14.61 18.55 -23.00
C HIS A 18 15.57 19.04 -21.93
N LEU A 19 15.28 18.79 -20.65
CA LEU A 19 16.18 19.14 -19.55
C LEU A 19 17.48 18.34 -19.56
N ALA A 20 17.42 17.05 -19.88
CA ALA A 20 18.60 16.21 -20.03
C ALA A 20 19.51 16.67 -21.18
N ARG A 21 18.92 17.14 -22.28
CA ARG A 21 19.65 17.64 -23.46
C ARG A 21 20.14 19.08 -23.30
N ALA A 22 19.42 19.91 -22.52
CA ALA A 22 19.68 21.34 -22.38
C ALA A 22 20.87 21.68 -21.46
N THR A 23 21.64 20.69 -20.99
CA THR A 23 22.83 20.88 -20.13
C THR A 23 22.51 21.53 -18.77
N ALA A 24 23.53 21.85 -17.97
CA ALA A 24 23.41 22.50 -16.66
C ALA A 24 22.57 23.79 -16.68
N ASP A 25 22.55 24.51 -17.80
CA ASP A 25 21.80 25.77 -17.94
C ASP A 25 20.28 25.55 -17.98
N GLY A 26 19.81 24.43 -18.54
CA GLY A 26 18.40 24.04 -18.45
C GLY A 26 17.95 23.83 -17.00
N PHE A 27 18.77 23.15 -16.19
CA PHE A 27 18.50 22.96 -14.76
C PHE A 27 18.58 24.26 -13.96
N ARG A 28 19.49 25.18 -14.29
CA ARG A 28 19.53 26.51 -13.66
C ARG A 28 18.30 27.34 -13.98
N SER A 29 17.83 27.30 -15.24
CA SER A 29 16.61 27.97 -15.66
C SER A 29 15.39 27.41 -14.91
N LEU A 30 15.29 26.08 -14.82
CA LEU A 30 14.27 25.39 -14.04
C LEU A 30 14.34 25.77 -12.55
N ALA A 31 15.52 25.74 -11.95
CA ALA A 31 15.70 26.13 -10.55
C ALA A 31 15.26 27.58 -10.30
N SER A 32 15.58 28.49 -11.23
CA SER A 32 15.13 29.87 -11.15
C SER A 32 13.61 30.01 -11.23
N SER A 33 12.92 29.25 -12.10
CA SER A 33 11.46 29.28 -12.19
C SER A 33 10.77 28.70 -10.95
N LEU A 34 11.46 27.78 -10.26
CA LEU A 34 11.06 27.21 -8.98
C LEU A 34 11.33 28.11 -7.76
N GLY A 35 12.02 29.23 -7.95
CA GLY A 35 12.49 30.07 -6.85
C GLY A 35 13.53 29.37 -5.96
N VAL A 36 14.27 28.41 -6.52
CA VAL A 36 15.43 27.80 -5.85
C VAL A 36 16.60 28.79 -6.00
N PRO A 37 17.23 29.22 -4.89
CA PRO A 37 18.36 30.13 -4.96
C PRO A 37 19.51 29.48 -5.72
N ALA A 38 20.30 30.29 -6.44
CA ALA A 38 21.50 29.82 -7.11
C ALA A 38 22.47 29.26 -6.04
N GLY A 39 22.65 27.93 -6.05
CA GLY A 39 23.56 27.25 -5.14
C GLY A 39 24.98 27.16 -5.70
N ASP A 40 25.96 27.06 -4.80
CA ASP A 40 27.38 26.94 -5.15
C ASP A 40 27.73 25.60 -5.81
N SER A 41 26.88 24.59 -5.64
CA SER A 41 27.05 23.26 -6.22
C SER A 41 25.83 22.85 -7.04
N PHE A 42 26.09 22.27 -8.20
CA PHE A 42 25.07 21.75 -9.10
C PHE A 42 24.27 20.59 -8.49
N LEU A 43 24.88 19.79 -7.60
CA LEU A 43 24.17 18.73 -6.86
C LEU A 43 23.17 19.30 -5.86
N VAL A 44 23.52 20.40 -5.19
CA VAL A 44 22.62 21.09 -4.26
C VAL A 44 21.44 21.70 -5.01
N LEU A 45 21.71 22.26 -6.19
CA LEU A 45 20.67 22.77 -7.08
C LEU A 45 19.71 21.65 -7.51
N PHE A 46 20.25 20.50 -7.92
CA PHE A 46 19.47 19.33 -8.35
C PHE A 46 18.59 18.80 -7.22
N ASP A 47 19.16 18.54 -6.03
CA ASP A 47 18.40 18.09 -4.85
C ASP A 47 17.28 19.07 -4.52
N ALA A 48 17.55 20.38 -4.56
CA ALA A 48 16.56 21.41 -4.28
C ALA A 48 15.44 21.47 -5.33
N VAL A 49 15.75 21.24 -6.61
CA VAL A 49 14.75 21.10 -7.68
C VAL A 49 13.85 19.90 -7.39
N LEU A 50 14.43 18.73 -7.11
CA LEU A 50 13.66 17.52 -6.82
C LEU A 50 12.80 17.67 -5.56
N ASP A 51 13.33 18.28 -4.49
CA ASP A 51 12.58 18.58 -3.27
C ASP A 51 11.40 19.52 -3.53
N ARG A 52 11.57 20.52 -4.40
CA ARG A 52 10.48 21.42 -4.81
C ARG A 52 9.43 20.70 -5.64
N MET A 53 9.83 19.85 -6.58
CA MET A 53 8.93 19.02 -7.37
C MET A 53 8.11 18.08 -6.47
N LEU A 54 8.78 17.43 -5.51
CA LEU A 54 8.14 16.56 -4.53
C LEU A 54 7.15 17.32 -3.66
N ALA A 55 7.54 18.46 -3.10
CA ALA A 55 6.69 19.30 -2.25
C ALA A 55 5.45 19.85 -2.99
N ALA A 56 5.55 19.98 -4.32
CA ALA A 56 4.44 20.41 -5.17
C ALA A 56 3.62 19.24 -5.76
N GLY A 57 3.91 18.00 -5.37
CA GLY A 57 3.14 16.82 -5.81
C GLY A 57 3.44 16.36 -7.23
N MET A 58 4.57 16.74 -7.82
CA MET A 58 4.99 16.30 -9.16
C MET A 58 5.95 15.11 -9.11
N ALA A 59 5.60 14.10 -8.32
CA ALA A 59 6.36 12.85 -8.26
C ALA A 59 6.44 12.17 -9.64
N SER A 60 5.38 12.27 -10.45
CA SER A 60 5.34 11.75 -11.81
C SER A 60 6.42 12.34 -12.70
N TRP A 61 6.73 13.64 -12.56
CA TRP A 61 7.80 14.27 -13.33
C TRP A 61 9.17 13.67 -12.97
N ILE A 62 9.41 13.38 -11.69
CA ILE A 62 10.64 12.71 -11.22
C ILE A 62 10.70 11.27 -11.75
N VAL A 63 9.56 10.56 -11.75
CA VAL A 63 9.45 9.22 -12.34
C VAL A 63 9.76 9.25 -13.83
N ASP A 64 9.20 10.21 -14.58
CA ASP A 64 9.48 10.39 -16.01
C ASP A 64 10.95 10.75 -16.25
N TYR A 65 11.55 11.57 -15.38
CA TYR A 65 12.97 11.84 -15.42
C TYR A 65 13.80 10.57 -15.26
N VAL A 66 13.49 9.71 -14.28
CA VAL A 66 14.19 8.43 -14.11
C VAL A 66 14.01 7.55 -15.35
N ALA A 67 12.78 7.41 -15.86
CA ALA A 67 12.47 6.53 -16.98
C ALA A 67 13.09 6.98 -18.30
N VAL A 68 13.19 8.29 -18.54
CA VAL A 68 13.65 8.86 -19.81
C VAL A 68 15.14 9.19 -19.77
N VAL A 69 15.64 9.69 -18.65
CA VAL A 69 17.00 10.22 -18.54
C VAL A 69 17.95 9.20 -17.97
N CYS A 70 17.58 8.53 -16.88
CA CYS A 70 18.50 7.59 -16.20
C CYS A 70 18.57 6.22 -16.88
N VAL A 71 17.59 5.85 -17.71
CA VAL A 71 17.58 4.56 -18.43
C VAL A 71 18.20 4.68 -19.82
N ASP A 72 18.27 5.88 -20.40
CA ASP A 72 18.78 6.07 -21.75
C ASP A 72 20.32 6.07 -21.78
N ALA A 73 20.89 4.94 -22.18
CA ALA A 73 22.34 4.76 -22.33
C ALA A 73 22.99 5.65 -23.40
N VAL A 74 22.20 6.31 -24.27
CA VAL A 74 22.69 7.20 -25.32
C VAL A 74 22.98 8.60 -24.76
N LEU A 75 22.36 8.98 -23.64
CA LEU A 75 22.60 10.27 -23.00
C LEU A 75 23.92 10.24 -22.24
N SER A 76 24.93 10.94 -22.77
CA SER A 76 26.21 11.16 -22.11
C SER A 76 26.57 12.63 -22.11
N SER A 77 27.42 13.04 -21.16
CA SER A 77 27.92 14.41 -21.06
C SER A 77 29.41 14.38 -20.69
N ASP A 78 30.19 15.25 -21.32
CA ASP A 78 31.61 15.43 -20.99
C ASP A 78 31.81 16.23 -19.69
N ASP A 79 30.79 16.97 -19.24
CA ASP A 79 30.81 17.68 -17.96
C ASP A 79 30.53 16.70 -16.81
N PRO A 80 31.44 16.53 -15.83
CA PRO A 80 31.27 15.54 -14.76
C PRO A 80 30.05 15.81 -13.88
N GLY A 81 29.65 17.07 -13.71
CA GLY A 81 28.44 17.42 -12.96
C GLY A 81 27.17 16.97 -13.68
N SER A 82 27.06 17.27 -14.97
CA SER A 82 25.96 16.84 -15.83
C SER A 82 25.92 15.33 -16.00
N ALA A 83 27.07 14.69 -16.20
CA ALA A 83 27.19 13.23 -16.30
C ALA A 83 26.70 12.53 -15.02
N HIS A 84 26.90 13.13 -13.85
CA HIS A 84 26.37 12.57 -12.59
C HIS A 84 24.84 12.62 -12.53
N LEU A 85 24.20 13.68 -13.05
CA LEU A 85 22.74 13.79 -13.05
C LEU A 85 22.03 12.82 -13.99
N LEU A 86 22.72 12.40 -15.05
CA LEU A 86 22.21 11.39 -15.97
C LEU A 86 22.19 9.99 -15.34
N ARG A 87 22.86 9.80 -14.20
CA ARG A 87 22.92 8.50 -13.52
C ARG A 87 21.80 8.34 -12.50
N GLU A 88 21.24 7.14 -12.48
CA GLU A 88 20.29 6.66 -11.49
C GLU A 88 20.80 6.81 -10.05
N ASP A 89 22.11 6.79 -9.86
CA ASP A 89 22.79 6.97 -8.57
C ASP A 89 22.47 8.30 -7.89
N ALA A 90 22.36 9.38 -8.65
CA ALA A 90 22.08 10.71 -8.10
C ALA A 90 20.67 10.77 -7.51
N VAL A 91 19.69 10.27 -8.27
CA VAL A 91 18.28 10.22 -7.84
C VAL A 91 18.08 9.24 -6.68
N ALA A 92 18.77 8.10 -6.72
CA ALA A 92 18.77 7.12 -5.64
C ALA A 92 19.33 7.71 -4.33
N ALA A 93 20.46 8.42 -4.40
CA ALA A 93 21.06 9.07 -3.24
C ALA A 93 20.17 10.21 -2.70
N TRP A 94 19.55 10.99 -3.57
CA TRP A 94 18.54 11.98 -3.20
C TRP A 94 17.36 11.33 -2.47
N CYS A 95 16.77 10.29 -3.05
CA CYS A 95 15.62 9.59 -2.48
C CYS A 95 15.91 9.04 -1.07
N ALA A 96 17.11 8.48 -0.85
CA ALA A 96 17.55 8.04 0.47
C ALA A 96 17.71 9.19 1.48
N ARG A 97 18.32 10.32 1.09
CA ARG A 97 18.45 11.52 1.94
C ARG A 97 17.08 12.10 2.30
N THR A 98 16.19 12.22 1.32
CA THR A 98 14.85 12.77 1.51
C THR A 98 14.01 11.86 2.41
N THR A 99 14.13 10.54 2.26
CA THR A 99 13.51 9.56 3.18
C THR A 99 13.98 9.78 4.63
N ALA A 100 15.29 9.87 4.86
CA ALA A 100 15.84 10.12 6.20
C ALA A 100 15.40 11.49 6.79
N THR A 101 15.18 12.48 5.94
CA THR A 101 14.62 13.78 6.35
C THR A 101 13.15 13.66 6.76
N GLN A 102 12.35 12.90 6.00
CA GLN A 102 10.94 12.67 6.36
C GLN A 102 10.79 11.82 7.63
N GLU A 103 11.68 10.86 7.87
CA GLU A 103 11.70 10.09 9.13
C GLU A 103 12.02 10.96 10.33
N ARG A 104 13.04 11.82 10.23
CA ARG A 104 13.35 12.80 11.29
C ARG A 104 12.17 13.72 11.54
N ARG A 105 11.54 14.23 10.47
CA ARG A 105 10.35 15.07 10.59
C ARG A 105 9.20 14.34 11.27
N LEU A 106 8.94 13.08 10.94
CA LEU A 106 7.92 12.28 11.60
C LEU A 106 8.25 12.08 13.08
N HIS A 107 9.49 11.74 13.40
CA HIS A 107 9.95 11.58 14.77
C HIS A 107 9.80 12.87 15.57
N ASP A 108 10.17 14.01 14.99
CA ASP A 108 10.02 15.33 15.60
C ASP A 108 8.55 15.66 15.83
N LEU A 109 7.67 15.42 14.85
CA LEU A 109 6.22 15.60 15.02
C LEU A 109 5.66 14.73 16.14
N LEU A 110 6.09 13.46 16.24
CA LEU A 110 5.63 12.55 17.28
C LEU A 110 6.09 12.96 18.68
N ASN A 111 7.22 13.64 18.81
CA ASN A 111 7.80 14.07 20.09
C ASN A 111 7.49 15.52 20.46
N SER A 112 7.23 16.39 19.49
CA SER A 112 7.02 17.84 19.69
C SER A 112 5.76 18.16 20.48
N GLY A 113 4.88 17.17 20.67
CA GLY A 113 3.92 17.24 21.75
C GLY A 113 2.94 18.39 21.66
N GLY A 114 2.43 18.71 20.47
CA GLY A 114 1.40 19.72 20.28
C GLY A 114 1.73 21.01 21.03
N GLY A 115 2.81 21.70 20.62
CA GLY A 115 3.08 23.03 21.15
C GLY A 115 1.81 23.88 21.03
N PRO A 116 1.40 24.64 22.07
CA PRO A 116 0.10 25.31 22.14
C PRO A 116 -0.16 26.39 21.06
N GLN A 117 0.77 26.60 20.14
CA GLN A 117 0.69 27.59 19.07
C GLN A 117 0.30 27.04 17.70
N GLU A 118 0.52 25.75 17.42
CA GLU A 118 0.05 25.14 16.17
C GLU A 118 -1.28 24.44 16.47
N GLY A 119 -2.37 24.99 15.93
CA GLY A 119 -3.69 24.37 16.06
C GLY A 119 -3.68 22.91 15.56
N PRO A 120 -4.63 22.09 16.01
CA PRO A 120 -4.70 20.65 15.66
C PRO A 120 -4.69 20.39 14.14
N ASP A 121 -5.14 21.36 13.36
CA ASP A 121 -5.14 21.30 11.89
C ASP A 121 -3.72 21.34 11.29
N GLY A 122 -2.77 22.05 11.91
CA GLY A 122 -1.40 22.20 11.42
C GLY A 122 -0.58 20.92 11.52
N GLU A 123 -0.64 20.25 12.67
CA GLU A 123 0.08 18.98 12.86
C GLU A 123 -0.50 17.85 12.01
N SER A 124 -1.83 17.80 11.86
CA SER A 124 -2.51 16.85 10.98
C SER A 124 -2.08 17.06 9.52
N ALA A 125 -2.02 18.31 9.06
CA ALA A 125 -1.51 18.65 7.75
C ALA A 125 -0.03 18.28 7.58
N ALA A 126 0.80 18.45 8.61
CA ALA A 126 2.21 18.06 8.58
C ALA A 126 2.39 16.54 8.46
N LEU A 127 1.60 15.74 9.19
CA LEU A 127 1.60 14.28 9.08
C LEU A 127 1.09 13.81 7.72
N ALA A 128 0.04 14.44 7.20
CA ALA A 128 -0.45 14.18 5.84
C ALA A 128 0.63 14.49 4.79
N ALA A 129 1.39 15.57 4.96
CA ALA A 129 2.49 15.92 4.08
C ALA A 129 3.64 14.88 4.12
N VAL A 130 4.00 14.36 5.29
CA VAL A 130 4.97 13.25 5.41
C VAL A 130 4.46 12.01 4.69
N GLY A 131 3.18 11.65 4.88
CA GLY A 131 2.57 10.50 4.22
C GLY A 131 2.55 10.63 2.69
N ALA A 132 2.18 11.81 2.18
CA ALA A 132 2.19 12.12 0.75
C ALA A 132 3.61 12.10 0.16
N ALA A 133 4.59 12.65 0.87
CA ALA A 133 5.99 12.60 0.45
C ALA A 133 6.52 11.15 0.39
N ALA A 134 6.21 10.32 1.39
CA ALA A 134 6.58 8.91 1.38
C ALA A 134 5.96 8.13 0.21
N GLU A 135 4.69 8.41 -0.12
CA GLU A 135 3.99 7.82 -1.26
C GLU A 135 4.61 8.22 -2.61
N ALA A 136 4.94 9.50 -2.76
CA ALA A 136 5.64 10.00 -3.94
C ALA A 136 7.04 9.38 -4.08
N LEU A 137 7.80 9.26 -2.98
CA LEU A 137 9.11 8.61 -2.99
C LEU A 137 9.00 7.11 -3.31
N LEU A 138 7.91 6.43 -2.94
CA LEU A 138 7.66 5.03 -3.34
C LEU A 138 7.52 4.89 -4.85
N GLN A 139 6.83 5.83 -5.51
CA GLN A 139 6.70 5.84 -6.97
C GLN A 139 8.08 6.01 -7.63
N VAL A 140 8.88 6.95 -7.13
CA VAL A 140 10.25 7.18 -7.62
C VAL A 140 11.13 5.95 -7.39
N ALA A 141 11.08 5.34 -6.20
CA ALA A 141 11.82 4.11 -5.91
C ALA A 141 11.40 2.94 -6.81
N GLY A 142 10.11 2.85 -7.16
CA GLY A 142 9.61 1.89 -8.14
C GLY A 142 10.21 2.10 -9.53
N ALA A 143 10.27 3.35 -10.00
CA ALA A 143 10.91 3.70 -11.27
C ALA A 143 12.41 3.41 -11.30
N LEU A 144 13.10 3.61 -10.16
CA LEU A 144 14.52 3.30 -10.00
C LEU A 144 14.82 1.79 -9.95
N ARG A 145 13.83 0.92 -9.72
CA ARG A 145 14.05 -0.52 -9.59
C ARG A 145 14.61 -1.15 -10.87
N ALA A 146 14.04 -0.83 -12.03
CA ALA A 146 14.48 -1.35 -13.31
C ALA A 146 15.95 -1.04 -13.65
N PRO A 147 16.44 0.22 -13.56
CA PRO A 147 17.84 0.51 -13.82
C PRO A 147 18.77 -0.12 -12.75
N LEU A 148 18.37 -0.13 -11.48
CA LEU A 148 19.23 -0.56 -10.37
C LEU A 148 19.37 -2.08 -10.21
N GLU A 149 18.54 -2.92 -10.85
CA GLU A 149 18.70 -4.38 -10.81
C GLU A 149 20.09 -4.85 -11.28
N HIS A 150 20.77 -4.03 -12.08
CA HIS A 150 22.13 -4.28 -12.57
C HIS A 150 23.23 -3.83 -11.59
N ALA A 151 22.93 -2.89 -10.70
CA ALA A 151 23.87 -2.30 -9.76
C ALA A 151 23.59 -2.88 -8.37
N SER A 152 24.32 -3.91 -7.95
CA SER A 152 24.14 -4.58 -6.65
C SER A 152 24.24 -3.63 -5.45
N ARG A 153 23.14 -2.94 -5.10
CA ARG A 153 23.08 -1.93 -4.04
C ARG A 153 22.07 -2.34 -2.97
N PRO A 154 22.52 -2.91 -1.85
CA PRO A 154 21.64 -3.39 -0.79
C PRO A 154 20.82 -2.25 -0.14
N ASP A 155 21.39 -1.05 -0.05
CA ASP A 155 20.73 0.11 0.57
C ASP A 155 19.46 0.53 -0.17
N LEU A 156 19.43 0.35 -1.49
CA LEU A 156 18.29 0.71 -2.34
C LEU A 156 17.24 -0.40 -2.38
N ALA A 157 17.64 -1.65 -2.18
CA ALA A 157 16.70 -2.77 -2.07
C ALA A 157 15.78 -2.63 -0.85
N ALA A 158 16.26 -2.03 0.24
CA ALA A 158 15.48 -1.80 1.46
C ALA A 158 14.61 -0.53 1.41
N LEU A 159 14.86 0.37 0.45
CA LEU A 159 14.22 1.68 0.38
C LEU A 159 12.68 1.60 0.23
N PRO A 160 12.09 0.73 -0.63
CA PRO A 160 10.65 0.61 -0.72
C PRO A 160 9.98 0.16 0.58
N GLU A 161 10.56 -0.80 1.30
CA GLU A 161 10.01 -1.26 2.58
C GLU A 161 10.06 -0.12 3.61
N ARG A 162 11.19 0.60 3.70
CA ARG A 162 11.37 1.72 4.61
C ARG A 162 10.36 2.84 4.34
N LEU A 163 10.12 3.16 3.07
CA LEU A 163 9.14 4.17 2.67
C LEU A 163 7.69 3.73 2.95
N GLN A 164 7.35 2.46 2.72
CA GLN A 164 6.04 1.91 3.10
C GLN A 164 5.82 2.00 4.62
N LEU A 165 6.85 1.69 5.40
CA LEU A 165 6.83 1.81 6.85
C LEU A 165 6.63 3.25 7.31
N LEU A 166 7.36 4.20 6.70
CA LEU A 166 7.20 5.63 6.96
C LEU A 166 5.78 6.13 6.63
N GLN A 167 5.22 5.72 5.48
CA GLN A 167 3.86 6.07 5.09
C GLN A 167 2.82 5.52 6.08
N GLN A 168 2.98 4.26 6.50
CA GLN A 168 2.11 3.63 7.50
C GLN A 168 2.20 4.32 8.87
N ALA A 169 3.42 4.67 9.29
CA ALA A 169 3.66 5.37 10.54
C ALA A 169 3.02 6.77 10.55
N ALA A 170 3.15 7.53 9.45
CA ALA A 170 2.52 8.84 9.31
C ALA A 170 0.98 8.75 9.33
N ARG A 171 0.40 7.77 8.61
CA ARG A 171 -1.05 7.50 8.63
C ARG A 171 -1.54 7.09 10.01
N ALA A 172 -0.79 6.24 10.71
CA ALA A 172 -1.10 5.83 12.07
C ALA A 172 -1.08 7.01 13.03
N ALA A 173 -0.09 7.88 12.94
CA ALA A 173 0.02 9.07 13.76
C ALA A 173 -1.15 10.03 13.51
N ALA A 174 -1.50 10.26 12.24
CA ALA A 174 -2.63 11.11 11.87
C ALA A 174 -3.95 10.55 12.39
N TYR A 175 -4.16 9.24 12.25
CA TYR A 175 -5.33 8.55 12.79
C TYR A 175 -5.41 8.72 14.31
N CYS A 176 -4.34 8.43 15.03
CA CYS A 176 -4.29 8.56 16.48
C CYS A 176 -4.64 10.00 16.93
N ARG A 177 -4.06 11.02 16.29
CA ARG A 177 -4.40 12.42 16.61
C ARG A 177 -5.85 12.77 16.30
N SER A 178 -6.36 12.37 15.13
CA SER A 178 -7.77 12.56 14.79
C SER A 178 -8.70 11.85 15.77
N ALA A 179 -8.21 10.75 16.35
CA ALA A 179 -8.90 9.97 17.35
C ALA A 179 -8.78 10.56 18.77
N GLY A 180 -8.07 11.68 18.96
CA GLY A 180 -7.80 12.29 20.27
C GLY A 180 -6.76 11.54 21.11
N VAL A 181 -6.06 10.57 20.52
CA VAL A 181 -5.03 9.76 21.17
C VAL A 181 -3.80 10.61 21.42
N ALA A 182 -3.45 10.82 22.68
CA ALA A 182 -2.18 11.42 23.06
C ALA A 182 -1.05 10.46 22.68
N LEU A 183 -0.26 10.85 21.67
CA LEU A 183 0.87 10.05 21.17
C LEU A 183 2.12 10.15 22.06
N GLN A 184 2.08 11.01 23.08
CA GLN A 184 3.13 11.10 24.09
C GLN A 184 3.03 9.89 25.02
N ALA A 185 4.04 9.02 24.97
CA ALA A 185 4.25 8.05 26.02
C ALA A 185 4.53 8.81 27.34
N PRO A 186 3.92 8.41 28.47
CA PRO A 186 4.41 8.89 29.76
C PRO A 186 5.90 8.51 29.89
N PRO A 187 6.78 9.44 30.30
CA PRO A 187 8.19 9.12 30.46
C PRO A 187 8.40 8.13 31.62
N PRO A 188 9.46 7.30 31.61
CA PRO A 188 10.57 7.26 30.65
C PRO A 188 10.86 5.84 30.12
N ALA A 189 10.80 5.59 28.79
CA ALA A 189 11.65 4.60 28.09
C ALA A 189 11.18 4.28 26.66
N TYR A 190 9.90 4.44 26.34
CA TYR A 190 9.39 3.96 25.06
C TYR A 190 9.31 5.11 24.06
N ALA A 191 10.14 5.04 23.02
CA ALA A 191 9.87 5.75 21.77
C ALA A 191 8.41 5.49 21.38
N SER A 192 7.73 6.48 20.79
CA SER A 192 6.33 6.38 20.38
C SER A 192 6.04 4.98 19.80
N PRO A 193 4.99 4.27 20.25
CA PRO A 193 4.70 2.90 19.83
C PRO A 193 4.62 2.76 18.31
N ILE A 194 4.25 3.85 17.61
CA ILE A 194 4.28 3.95 16.16
C ILE A 194 5.72 3.88 15.61
N VAL A 195 6.66 4.62 16.20
CA VAL A 195 8.08 4.53 15.83
C VAL A 195 8.62 3.14 16.12
N ALA A 196 8.29 2.56 17.28
CA ALA A 196 8.76 1.22 17.63
C ALA A 196 8.24 0.13 16.67
N LEU A 197 6.94 0.17 16.34
CA LEU A 197 6.29 -0.83 15.49
C LEU A 197 6.65 -0.69 14.01
N PHE A 198 6.82 0.53 13.51
CA PHE A 198 7.02 0.78 12.08
C PHE A 198 8.45 1.16 11.71
N LEU A 199 9.22 1.83 12.57
CA LEU A 199 10.57 2.32 12.24
C LEU A 199 11.69 1.63 13.05
N GLY A 200 11.39 1.02 14.19
CA GLY A 200 12.39 0.43 15.10
C GLY A 200 13.03 -0.89 14.66
N GLY A 201 12.47 -1.58 13.67
CA GLY A 201 12.88 -2.94 13.28
C GLY A 201 13.82 -3.05 12.07
N GLY A 202 14.11 -1.95 11.37
CA GLY A 202 14.69 -2.00 10.02
C GLY A 202 16.17 -2.40 9.92
N ALA A 203 16.95 -2.32 11.01
CA ALA A 203 18.41 -2.41 10.91
C ALA A 203 19.02 -3.80 11.19
N GLY A 204 18.29 -4.74 11.81
CA GLY A 204 18.91 -5.96 12.38
C GLY A 204 18.40 -7.31 11.88
N ALA A 205 17.17 -7.41 11.36
CA ALA A 205 16.53 -8.70 11.09
C ALA A 205 16.35 -9.02 9.59
N ALA A 206 16.66 -8.08 8.68
CA ALA A 206 16.65 -8.31 7.22
C ALA A 206 17.91 -9.05 6.75
N GLY A 207 18.32 -10.08 7.49
CA GLY A 207 19.44 -10.94 7.12
C GLY A 207 19.12 -11.79 5.90
N GLN A 208 19.60 -11.34 4.73
CA GLN A 208 20.22 -12.06 3.59
C GLN A 208 19.71 -13.45 3.09
N GLY A 209 18.67 -14.06 3.65
CA GLY A 209 18.31 -15.45 3.37
C GLY A 209 17.03 -15.68 2.56
N ALA A 210 16.09 -14.74 2.51
CA ALA A 210 14.76 -14.96 1.92
C ALA A 210 14.69 -14.44 0.48
N ARG A 211 15.16 -15.26 -0.48
CA ARG A 211 15.07 -14.98 -1.92
C ARG A 211 13.61 -14.88 -2.40
N GLN A 212 13.23 -13.65 -2.72
CA GLN A 212 12.47 -13.12 -3.87
C GLN A 212 11.11 -13.67 -4.32
N LEU A 213 10.63 -14.87 -3.95
CA LEU A 213 9.29 -15.33 -4.38
C LEU A 213 8.22 -15.34 -3.28
N GLY A 214 8.60 -15.11 -2.01
CA GLY A 214 7.67 -15.02 -0.87
C GLY A 214 7.36 -13.59 -0.40
N THR A 215 7.94 -12.56 -1.02
CA THR A 215 8.14 -11.25 -0.38
C THR A 215 6.87 -10.43 -0.21
N GLN A 216 5.95 -10.43 -1.18
CA GLN A 216 4.77 -9.58 -1.11
C GLN A 216 3.73 -10.10 -0.10
N ARG A 217 3.42 -11.41 -0.13
CA ARG A 217 2.52 -12.01 0.87
C ARG A 217 3.08 -11.87 2.28
N GLN A 218 4.40 -12.04 2.44
CA GLN A 218 5.08 -11.83 3.72
C GLN A 218 5.07 -10.37 4.14
N ALA A 219 5.31 -9.42 3.24
CA ALA A 219 5.27 -7.99 3.51
C ALA A 219 3.85 -7.53 3.92
N GLU A 220 2.82 -8.01 3.22
CA GLU A 220 1.42 -7.73 3.55
C GLU A 220 1.02 -8.39 4.88
N ALA A 221 1.47 -9.62 5.15
CA ALA A 221 1.27 -10.27 6.45
C ALA A 221 1.97 -9.50 7.59
N ALA A 222 3.21 -9.05 7.37
CA ALA A 222 3.95 -8.23 8.33
C ALA A 222 3.27 -6.88 8.57
N ARG A 223 2.78 -6.22 7.52
CA ARG A 223 1.97 -5.01 7.61
C ARG A 223 0.71 -5.26 8.44
N ARG A 224 -0.05 -6.32 8.14
CA ARG A 224 -1.26 -6.68 8.89
C ARG A 224 -0.95 -6.95 10.36
N ALA A 225 0.16 -7.64 10.66
CA ALA A 225 0.60 -7.89 12.03
C ALA A 225 0.94 -6.58 12.77
N ARG A 226 1.69 -5.66 12.14
CA ARG A 226 2.00 -4.33 12.73
C ARG A 226 0.73 -3.51 12.99
N LEU A 227 -0.22 -3.53 12.06
CA LEU A 227 -1.51 -2.84 12.21
C LEU A 227 -2.39 -3.47 13.30
N ALA A 228 -2.41 -4.80 13.40
CA ALA A 228 -3.11 -5.49 14.49
C ALA A 228 -2.50 -5.15 15.86
N LEU A 229 -1.16 -5.12 15.97
CA LEU A 229 -0.47 -4.71 17.20
C LEU A 229 -0.78 -3.26 17.58
N LEU A 230 -0.79 -2.35 16.60
CA LEU A 230 -1.20 -0.97 16.83
C LEU A 230 -2.65 -0.90 17.32
N PHE A 231 -3.56 -1.65 16.69
CA PHE A 231 -4.96 -1.70 17.12
C PHE A 231 -5.09 -2.17 18.57
N TYR A 232 -4.37 -3.23 18.95
CA TYR A 232 -4.37 -3.78 20.32
C TYR A 232 -3.83 -2.76 21.31
N HIS A 233 -2.70 -2.12 20.99
CA HIS A 233 -2.10 -1.10 21.83
C HIS A 233 -3.07 0.08 22.06
N LEU A 234 -3.76 0.54 21.02
CA LEU A 234 -4.76 1.61 21.14
C LEU A 234 -5.96 1.17 21.98
N ALA A 235 -6.46 -0.05 21.76
CA ALA A 235 -7.54 -0.59 22.57
C ALA A 235 -7.13 -0.65 24.04
N ASP A 236 -5.94 -1.18 24.35
CA ASP A 236 -5.32 -1.35 25.70
C ASP A 236 -5.01 -0.03 26.39
N GLY A 237 -4.66 1.01 25.64
CA GLY A 237 -4.58 2.37 26.16
C GLY A 237 -5.94 2.97 26.57
N GLY A 238 -7.05 2.25 26.39
CA GLY A 238 -8.39 2.71 26.74
C GLY A 238 -9.00 3.65 25.70
N TRP A 239 -8.42 3.72 24.50
CA TRP A 239 -8.90 4.53 23.39
C TRP A 239 -10.01 3.85 22.59
N GLY A 240 -10.35 2.60 22.91
CA GLY A 240 -11.48 1.89 22.33
C GLY A 240 -12.85 2.42 22.79
N PRO A 241 -13.95 2.00 22.14
CA PRO A 241 -15.30 2.37 22.53
C PRO A 241 -15.58 1.93 23.98
N ARG A 242 -15.82 2.90 24.86
CA ARG A 242 -16.25 2.59 26.24
C ARG A 242 -17.74 2.21 26.24
N PRO A 243 -18.12 1.04 26.78
CA PRO A 243 -19.52 0.67 26.88
C PRO A 243 -20.26 1.70 27.75
N GLY A 244 -21.30 2.33 27.18
CA GLY A 244 -22.14 3.32 27.88
C GLY A 244 -21.73 4.78 27.73
N ALA A 245 -20.64 5.10 27.03
CA ALA A 245 -20.28 6.49 26.71
C ALA A 245 -21.14 7.02 25.55
N ALA A 246 -22.40 7.37 25.85
CA ALA A 246 -23.29 8.02 24.91
C ALA A 246 -22.87 9.49 24.71
N GLY A 247 -21.96 9.73 23.78
CA GLY A 247 -21.71 11.07 23.23
C GLY A 247 -20.26 11.55 23.33
N GLY A 248 -19.66 11.77 22.16
CA GLY A 248 -18.68 12.84 21.94
C GLY A 248 -17.20 12.51 22.10
N SER A 249 -16.81 11.49 22.87
CA SER A 249 -15.37 11.17 22.98
C SER A 249 -14.95 10.24 21.85
N SER A 250 -14.13 10.77 20.95
CA SER A 250 -13.51 10.03 19.86
C SER A 250 -12.90 8.72 20.38
N CYS A 251 -13.42 7.59 19.89
CA CYS A 251 -12.93 6.26 20.23
C CYS A 251 -12.51 5.52 18.96
N VAL A 252 -11.41 4.77 19.08
CA VAL A 252 -10.88 3.87 18.07
C VAL A 252 -11.85 2.70 17.92
N THR A 253 -12.71 2.79 16.91
CA THR A 253 -13.62 1.69 16.52
C THR A 253 -12.98 0.84 15.41
N ALA A 254 -13.31 -0.45 15.33
CA ALA A 254 -12.87 -1.29 14.22
C ALA A 254 -13.22 -0.69 12.85
N ALA A 255 -14.41 -0.09 12.71
CA ALA A 255 -14.83 0.56 11.47
C ALA A 255 -13.98 1.81 11.13
N GLY A 256 -13.69 2.66 12.12
CA GLY A 256 -12.83 3.83 11.94
C GLY A 256 -11.40 3.43 11.59
N PHE A 257 -10.86 2.42 12.27
CA PHE A 257 -9.54 1.88 12.01
C PHE A 257 -9.45 1.24 10.62
N ALA A 258 -10.44 0.42 10.24
CA ALA A 258 -10.53 -0.19 8.92
C ALA A 258 -10.50 0.85 7.81
N ARG A 259 -11.29 1.92 7.95
CA ARG A 259 -11.33 3.03 6.99
C ARG A 259 -9.99 3.76 6.90
N ALA A 260 -9.35 4.03 8.03
CA ALA A 260 -8.09 4.78 8.07
C ALA A 260 -6.93 4.05 7.39
N PHE A 261 -6.91 2.71 7.45
CA PHE A 261 -5.81 1.90 6.91
C PHE A 261 -6.17 1.13 5.63
N GLY A 262 -7.38 1.30 5.10
CA GLY A 262 -7.87 0.58 3.92
C GLY A 262 -7.97 -0.93 4.15
N LEU A 263 -8.39 -1.33 5.35
CA LEU A 263 -8.56 -2.75 5.71
C LEU A 263 -10.01 -3.18 5.47
N PRO A 264 -10.26 -4.47 5.14
CA PRO A 264 -11.60 -5.02 5.17
C PRO A 264 -12.22 -4.83 6.56
N GLN A 265 -13.45 -4.31 6.63
CA GLN A 265 -14.12 -4.07 7.91
C GLN A 265 -14.21 -5.34 8.75
N GLY A 266 -14.50 -6.48 8.13
CA GLY A 266 -14.54 -7.78 8.81
C GLY A 266 -13.23 -8.14 9.51
N LEU A 267 -12.08 -7.80 8.93
CA LEU A 267 -10.76 -8.09 9.51
C LEU A 267 -10.50 -7.26 10.78
N ALA A 268 -10.77 -5.96 10.73
CA ALA A 268 -10.62 -5.10 11.92
C ALA A 268 -11.61 -5.51 13.03
N THR A 269 -12.83 -5.90 12.67
CA THR A 269 -13.83 -6.43 13.63
C THR A 269 -13.36 -7.74 14.26
N GLN A 270 -12.70 -8.62 13.50
CA GLN A 270 -12.08 -9.83 14.05
C GLN A 270 -10.96 -9.50 15.03
N TRP A 271 -10.15 -8.46 14.75
CA TRP A 271 -9.12 -8.01 15.68
C TRP A 271 -9.72 -7.46 16.98
N GLU A 272 -10.79 -6.66 16.89
CA GLU A 272 -11.56 -6.17 18.06
C GLU A 272 -12.12 -7.33 18.88
N ALA A 273 -12.74 -8.32 18.22
CA ALA A 273 -13.26 -9.49 18.90
C ALA A 273 -12.16 -10.30 19.63
N GLN A 274 -11.03 -10.55 18.97
CA GLN A 274 -9.92 -11.29 19.57
C GLN A 274 -9.33 -10.53 20.76
N GLN A 275 -9.16 -9.22 20.65
CA GLN A 275 -8.66 -8.37 21.73
C GLN A 275 -9.58 -8.41 22.97
N LEU A 276 -10.90 -8.38 22.75
CA LEU A 276 -11.90 -8.50 23.81
C LEU A 276 -11.90 -9.89 24.47
N LEU A 277 -11.65 -10.95 23.69
CA LEU A 277 -11.48 -12.31 24.23
C LEU A 277 -10.24 -12.40 25.12
N ASP A 278 -9.11 -11.85 24.68
CA ASP A 278 -7.86 -11.85 25.44
C ASP A 278 -8.04 -11.11 26.78
N ARG A 279 -8.75 -9.97 26.78
CA ARG A 279 -9.13 -9.25 28.02
C ARG A 279 -10.06 -10.05 28.92
N ALA A 280 -11.04 -10.74 28.35
CA ALA A 280 -11.95 -11.57 29.13
C ALA A 280 -11.22 -12.72 29.85
N GLY A 281 -10.14 -13.24 29.25
CA GLY A 281 -9.26 -14.24 29.85
C GLY A 281 -8.32 -13.71 30.94
N GLY A 282 -8.01 -12.41 30.93
CA GLY A 282 -7.05 -11.77 31.86
C GLY A 282 -7.52 -11.62 33.32
N GLY A 283 -8.76 -11.95 33.64
CA GLY A 283 -9.28 -11.94 35.02
C GLY A 283 -9.60 -10.56 35.60
N GLU A 284 -9.50 -9.49 34.82
CA GLU A 284 -9.91 -8.14 35.26
C GLU A 284 -11.44 -8.06 35.39
N GLY A 285 -11.91 -7.33 36.40
CA GLY A 285 -13.33 -7.16 36.76
C GLY A 285 -14.14 -6.49 35.64
N GLY A 286 -14.54 -7.28 34.66
CA GLY A 286 -15.17 -6.82 33.41
C GLY A 286 -15.27 -7.91 32.33
N GLY A 287 -14.64 -9.08 32.52
CA GLY A 287 -14.59 -10.14 31.52
C GLY A 287 -15.93 -10.59 30.94
N GLY A 288 -17.03 -10.54 31.70
CA GLY A 288 -18.36 -10.87 31.20
C GLY A 288 -18.86 -9.94 30.10
N ALA A 289 -18.65 -8.62 30.24
CA ALA A 289 -19.07 -7.63 29.25
C ALA A 289 -18.21 -7.70 27.98
N HIS A 290 -16.89 -7.86 28.15
CA HIS A 290 -15.96 -8.03 27.02
C HIS A 290 -16.26 -9.32 26.25
N LEU A 291 -16.50 -10.44 26.95
CA LEU A 291 -16.89 -11.70 26.32
C LEU A 291 -18.22 -11.59 25.57
N SER A 292 -19.24 -10.93 26.15
CA SER A 292 -20.52 -10.72 25.48
C SER A 292 -20.33 -9.93 24.18
N ARG A 293 -19.57 -8.83 24.24
CA ARG A 293 -19.29 -8.00 23.07
C ARG A 293 -18.48 -8.75 22.01
N ALA A 294 -17.46 -9.51 22.40
CA ALA A 294 -16.68 -10.33 21.48
C ALA A 294 -17.58 -11.33 20.73
N CYS A 295 -18.50 -11.98 21.45
CA CYS A 295 -19.47 -12.90 20.85
C CYS A 295 -20.35 -12.19 19.79
N GLU A 296 -20.87 -11.00 20.11
CA GLU A 296 -21.69 -10.22 19.17
C GLU A 296 -20.93 -9.88 17.89
N LEU A 297 -19.67 -9.43 18.02
CA LEU A 297 -18.83 -9.07 16.89
C LEU A 297 -18.52 -10.28 16.02
N LEU A 298 -18.14 -11.41 16.64
CA LEU A 298 -17.80 -12.65 15.93
C LEU A 298 -18.97 -13.21 15.12
N LEU A 299 -20.21 -13.09 15.61
CA LEU A 299 -21.37 -13.54 14.84
C LEU A 299 -21.54 -12.76 13.54
N GLY A 300 -21.12 -11.49 13.50
CA GLY A 300 -21.18 -10.65 12.30
C GLY A 300 -19.95 -10.71 11.39
N CYS A 301 -18.80 -11.21 11.89
CA CYS A 301 -17.54 -11.17 11.14
C CYS A 301 -16.79 -12.51 11.03
N ALA A 302 -17.29 -13.60 11.63
CA ALA A 302 -16.66 -14.91 11.52
C ALA A 302 -16.70 -15.40 10.07
N ASN A 303 -15.57 -15.92 9.60
CA ASN A 303 -15.39 -16.43 8.25
C ASN A 303 -14.41 -17.61 8.27
N ALA A 304 -14.11 -18.18 7.10
CA ALA A 304 -13.22 -19.33 6.98
C ALA A 304 -11.81 -19.11 7.61
N SER A 305 -11.31 -17.87 7.63
CA SER A 305 -10.01 -17.53 8.21
C SER A 305 -10.03 -17.28 9.72
N THR A 306 -11.21 -17.25 10.35
CA THR A 306 -11.31 -17.16 11.81
C THR A 306 -10.62 -18.38 12.45
N PRO A 307 -9.64 -18.19 13.36
CA PRO A 307 -8.90 -19.31 13.95
C PRO A 307 -9.79 -20.23 14.78
N PHE A 308 -9.57 -21.55 14.71
CA PHE A 308 -10.33 -22.50 15.54
C PHE A 308 -10.12 -22.28 17.04
N ARG A 309 -8.97 -21.71 17.45
CA ARG A 309 -8.72 -21.30 18.84
C ARG A 309 -9.76 -20.35 19.41
N VAL A 310 -10.41 -19.54 18.57
CA VAL A 310 -11.53 -18.68 19.00
C VAL A 310 -12.73 -19.52 19.45
N VAL A 311 -13.03 -20.60 18.72
CA VAL A 311 -14.10 -21.55 19.06
C VAL A 311 -13.76 -22.28 20.35
N GLU A 312 -12.51 -22.72 20.51
CA GLU A 312 -12.02 -23.36 21.75
C GLU A 312 -12.12 -22.42 22.95
N ALA A 313 -11.71 -21.16 22.80
CA ALA A 313 -11.79 -20.15 23.85
C ALA A 313 -13.24 -19.87 24.26
N LEU A 314 -14.17 -19.74 23.31
CA LEU A 314 -15.60 -19.55 23.60
C LEU A 314 -16.20 -20.77 24.33
N ALA A 315 -15.83 -21.99 23.91
CA ALA A 315 -16.28 -23.20 24.58
C ALA A 315 -15.74 -23.29 26.02
N ALA A 316 -14.45 -23.00 26.22
CA ALA A 316 -13.81 -22.98 27.53
C ALA A 316 -14.41 -21.91 28.45
N ALA A 317 -14.84 -20.77 27.90
CA ALA A 317 -15.55 -19.71 28.61
C ALA A 317 -17.03 -20.02 28.93
N GLY A 318 -17.49 -21.26 28.70
CA GLY A 318 -18.88 -21.68 28.99
C GLY A 318 -19.91 -21.12 28.01
N ARG A 319 -19.50 -20.80 26.77
CA ARG A 319 -20.36 -20.26 25.69
C ARG A 319 -20.49 -21.24 24.51
N PRO A 320 -20.99 -22.47 24.72
CA PRO A 320 -21.03 -23.50 23.67
C PRO A 320 -21.95 -23.14 22.50
N ALA A 321 -23.04 -22.40 22.75
CA ALA A 321 -23.95 -21.96 21.68
C ALA A 321 -23.27 -20.96 20.74
N GLN A 322 -22.53 -19.98 21.29
CA GLN A 322 -21.76 -19.01 20.52
C GLN A 322 -20.58 -19.68 19.80
N ALA A 323 -19.87 -20.60 20.46
CA ALA A 323 -18.81 -21.39 19.84
C ALA A 323 -19.33 -22.17 18.62
N LEU A 324 -20.49 -22.82 18.75
CA LEU A 324 -21.15 -23.52 17.65
C LEU A 324 -21.60 -22.56 16.54
N ALA A 325 -22.14 -21.40 16.89
CA ALA A 325 -22.55 -20.39 15.91
C ALA A 325 -21.36 -19.84 15.11
N VAL A 326 -20.22 -19.55 15.78
CA VAL A 326 -18.97 -19.17 15.11
C VAL A 326 -18.45 -20.31 14.25
N GLN A 327 -18.45 -21.55 14.74
CA GLN A 327 -18.04 -22.71 13.94
C GLN A 327 -18.92 -22.91 12.70
N ARG A 328 -20.23 -22.69 12.82
CA ARG A 328 -21.16 -22.72 11.69
C ARG A 328 -20.91 -21.56 10.74
N ALA A 329 -20.69 -20.34 11.22
CA ALA A 329 -20.35 -19.18 10.38
C ALA A 329 -19.05 -19.43 9.60
N ARG A 330 -18.03 -20.05 10.22
CA ARG A 330 -16.80 -20.50 9.54
C ARG A 330 -17.09 -21.48 8.41
N GLY A 331 -17.99 -22.45 8.64
CA GLY A 331 -18.36 -23.48 7.66
C GLY A 331 -19.30 -22.98 6.55
N LEU A 332 -20.31 -22.20 6.90
CA LEU A 332 -21.26 -21.58 5.96
C LEU A 332 -20.53 -20.60 5.05
N ALA A 333 -19.68 -19.73 5.60
CA ALA A 333 -18.84 -18.85 4.81
C ALA A 333 -17.88 -19.60 3.88
N ALA A 334 -17.51 -20.85 4.18
CA ALA A 334 -16.70 -21.66 3.27
C ALA A 334 -17.55 -22.29 2.14
N HIS A 335 -18.76 -22.76 2.44
CA HIS A 335 -19.67 -23.37 1.45
C HIS A 335 -20.34 -22.34 0.54
N GLU A 336 -20.89 -21.25 1.09
CA GLU A 336 -21.45 -20.14 0.31
C GLU A 336 -20.37 -19.52 -0.57
N ARG A 337 -19.13 -19.42 -0.07
CA ARG A 337 -17.98 -18.98 -0.86
C ARG A 337 -17.62 -19.95 -1.97
N ALA A 338 -17.58 -21.27 -1.71
CA ALA A 338 -17.34 -22.25 -2.75
C ALA A 338 -18.40 -22.18 -3.86
N ALA A 339 -19.68 -22.06 -3.48
CA ALA A 339 -20.79 -21.91 -4.42
C ALA A 339 -20.76 -20.56 -5.17
N HIS A 340 -20.37 -19.48 -4.50
CA HIS A 340 -20.19 -18.17 -5.15
C HIS A 340 -19.04 -18.20 -6.16
N LEU A 341 -17.89 -18.75 -5.78
CA LEU A 341 -16.74 -18.94 -6.66
C LEU A 341 -17.09 -19.83 -7.85
N GLU A 342 -17.81 -20.92 -7.63
CA GLU A 342 -18.30 -21.78 -8.71
C GLU A 342 -19.23 -21.01 -9.65
N THR A 343 -20.16 -20.21 -9.11
CA THR A 343 -21.07 -19.38 -9.91
C THR A 343 -20.30 -18.32 -10.71
N LEU A 344 -19.34 -17.64 -10.08
CA LEU A 344 -18.48 -16.64 -10.71
C LEU A 344 -17.65 -17.28 -11.83
N MET A 345 -17.08 -18.45 -11.59
CA MET A 345 -16.33 -19.21 -12.60
C MET A 345 -17.22 -19.63 -13.77
N TRP A 346 -18.46 -20.07 -13.52
CA TRP A 346 -19.42 -20.37 -14.58
C TRP A 346 -19.79 -19.14 -15.40
N GLN A 347 -20.02 -17.99 -14.76
CA GLN A 347 -20.29 -16.73 -15.47
C GLN A 347 -19.10 -16.31 -16.34
N LEU A 348 -17.88 -16.43 -15.84
CA LEU A 348 -16.67 -16.12 -16.60
C LEU A 348 -16.47 -17.10 -17.77
N LEU A 349 -16.76 -18.39 -17.57
CA LEU A 349 -16.74 -19.40 -18.64
C LEU A 349 -17.79 -19.13 -19.72
N ASP A 350 -19.00 -18.74 -19.32
CA ASP A 350 -20.09 -18.40 -20.25
C ASP A 350 -19.74 -17.16 -21.07
N TRP A 351 -19.19 -16.13 -20.44
CA TRP A 351 -18.69 -14.94 -21.14
C TRP A 351 -17.54 -15.24 -22.10
N ALA A 352 -16.63 -16.15 -21.71
CA ALA A 352 -15.55 -16.60 -22.58
C ALA A 352 -16.09 -17.41 -23.78
N GLY A 353 -17.02 -18.33 -23.54
CA GLY A 353 -17.64 -19.18 -24.57
C GLY A 353 -18.47 -18.39 -25.59
N ALA A 354 -19.28 -17.43 -25.14
CA ALA A 354 -20.06 -16.56 -26.02
C ALA A 354 -19.17 -15.80 -27.02
N ARG A 355 -17.94 -15.43 -26.60
CA ARG A 355 -16.97 -14.76 -27.46
C ARG A 355 -16.36 -15.69 -28.51
N ASP A 356 -16.05 -16.93 -28.15
CA ASP A 356 -15.52 -17.91 -29.11
C ASP A 356 -16.53 -18.16 -30.24
N ASP A 357 -17.82 -18.23 -29.89
CA ASP A 357 -18.90 -18.35 -30.86
C ASP A 357 -19.05 -17.08 -31.72
N ASP A 358 -18.98 -15.89 -31.12
CA ASP A 358 -19.02 -14.62 -31.86
C ASP A 358 -17.79 -14.41 -32.76
N ALA A 359 -16.61 -14.86 -32.33
CA ALA A 359 -15.39 -14.81 -33.12
C ALA A 359 -15.48 -15.79 -34.30
N ARG A 360 -16.01 -17.00 -34.10
CA ARG A 360 -16.29 -17.96 -35.19
C ARG A 360 -17.33 -17.44 -36.17
N ARG A 361 -18.41 -16.82 -35.68
CA ARG A 361 -19.44 -16.18 -36.53
C ARG A 361 -18.86 -15.02 -37.34
N ARG A 362 -18.02 -14.18 -36.73
CA ARG A 362 -17.34 -13.08 -37.43
C ARG A 362 -16.32 -13.57 -38.46
N ALA A 363 -15.55 -14.61 -38.14
CA ALA A 363 -14.64 -15.25 -39.11
C ALA A 363 -15.41 -15.88 -40.28
N ALA A 364 -16.63 -16.38 -40.05
CA ALA A 364 -17.51 -16.88 -41.10
C ALA A 364 -18.23 -15.77 -41.89
N ALA A 365 -18.37 -14.56 -41.32
CA ALA A 365 -19.13 -13.46 -41.89
C ALA A 365 -18.26 -12.31 -42.45
N SER A 366 -16.93 -12.38 -42.35
CA SER A 366 -16.07 -11.26 -42.73
C SER A 366 -15.83 -11.13 -44.25
N GLU A 367 -16.80 -10.54 -44.94
CA GLU A 367 -16.56 -9.51 -45.94
C GLU A 367 -17.57 -8.37 -45.71
N SER A 368 -17.09 -7.19 -45.32
CA SER A 368 -17.86 -5.94 -45.13
C SER A 368 -18.87 -5.89 -43.99
N GLU A 369 -18.43 -5.48 -42.79
CA GLU A 369 -19.12 -4.40 -42.03
C GLU A 369 -18.33 -3.96 -40.79
N SER A 370 -18.32 -2.65 -40.53
CA SER A 370 -17.69 -2.02 -39.39
C SER A 370 -18.51 -2.23 -38.12
N ALA A 371 -18.18 -3.27 -37.36
CA ALA A 371 -18.86 -3.61 -36.10
C ALA A 371 -18.41 -2.69 -34.94
N SER A 372 -19.39 -2.25 -34.14
CA SER A 372 -19.17 -1.54 -32.88
C SER A 372 -18.38 -2.40 -31.89
N VAL A 373 -17.34 -1.82 -31.28
CA VAL A 373 -16.48 -2.50 -30.30
C VAL A 373 -17.22 -2.60 -28.97
N GLU A 374 -17.91 -3.71 -28.71
CA GLU A 374 -18.39 -4.02 -27.36
C GLU A 374 -17.19 -4.17 -26.39
N PRO A 375 -17.32 -3.68 -25.13
CA PRO A 375 -16.27 -3.86 -24.12
C PRO A 375 -16.03 -5.34 -23.88
N CYS A 376 -14.75 -5.75 -23.91
CA CYS A 376 -14.40 -7.15 -23.78
C CYS A 376 -14.86 -7.71 -22.42
N TRP A 377 -15.26 -8.98 -22.37
CA TRP A 377 -15.72 -9.60 -21.12
C TRP A 377 -14.70 -9.48 -19.97
N LEU A 378 -13.39 -9.38 -20.28
CA LEU A 378 -12.35 -9.13 -19.29
C LEU A 378 -12.48 -7.74 -18.66
N GLN A 379 -12.86 -6.71 -19.42
CA GLN A 379 -13.16 -5.38 -18.87
C GLN A 379 -14.40 -5.43 -17.96
N ARG A 380 -15.38 -6.30 -18.27
CA ARG A 380 -16.50 -6.58 -17.35
C ARG A 380 -16.04 -7.33 -16.10
N ALA A 381 -15.12 -8.29 -16.24
CA ALA A 381 -14.54 -9.04 -15.12
C ALA A 381 -13.68 -8.15 -14.19
N LEU A 382 -12.89 -7.23 -14.76
CA LEU A 382 -12.10 -6.24 -14.02
C LEU A 382 -12.96 -5.17 -13.32
N GLN A 383 -14.23 -5.05 -13.71
CA GLN A 383 -15.21 -4.20 -13.04
C GLN A 383 -16.00 -4.95 -11.96
N LEU A 384 -15.80 -6.26 -11.81
CA LEU A 384 -16.41 -6.99 -10.72
C LEU A 384 -15.75 -6.57 -9.40
N PRO A 385 -16.53 -6.22 -8.37
CA PRO A 385 -15.99 -5.88 -7.06
C PRO A 385 -15.56 -7.17 -6.33
N LEU A 386 -14.46 -7.77 -6.77
CA LEU A 386 -13.95 -9.02 -6.20
C LEU A 386 -13.32 -8.76 -4.83
N GLY A 387 -13.57 -9.67 -3.89
CA GLY A 387 -12.80 -9.75 -2.64
C GLY A 387 -11.44 -10.43 -2.84
N SER A 388 -10.51 -10.28 -1.89
CA SER A 388 -9.16 -10.87 -1.97
C SER A 388 -9.14 -12.38 -2.24
N ASP A 389 -10.12 -13.09 -1.69
CA ASP A 389 -10.22 -14.55 -1.82
C ASP A 389 -10.77 -14.96 -3.20
N GLU A 390 -11.62 -14.11 -3.79
CA GLU A 390 -12.15 -14.28 -5.16
C GLU A 390 -11.09 -13.94 -6.20
N GLU A 391 -10.29 -12.91 -5.96
CA GLU A 391 -9.11 -12.59 -6.76
C GLU A 391 -8.09 -13.73 -6.76
N GLU A 392 -7.81 -14.34 -5.59
CA GLU A 392 -6.88 -15.47 -5.49
C GLU A 392 -7.41 -16.72 -6.20
N ALA A 393 -8.71 -17.02 -6.06
CA ALA A 393 -9.35 -18.12 -6.76
C ALA A 393 -9.37 -17.90 -8.28
N LEU A 394 -9.67 -16.68 -8.74
CA LEU A 394 -9.64 -16.30 -10.15
C LEU A 394 -8.23 -16.41 -10.73
N ALA A 395 -7.22 -15.91 -10.00
CA ALA A 395 -5.83 -16.01 -10.41
C ALA A 395 -5.37 -17.48 -10.52
N ALA A 396 -5.71 -18.32 -9.53
CA ALA A 396 -5.41 -19.76 -9.56
C ALA A 396 -6.10 -20.47 -10.73
N TRP A 397 -7.36 -20.11 -11.01
CA TRP A 397 -8.10 -20.66 -12.14
C TRP A 397 -7.50 -20.27 -13.50
N LEU A 398 -7.12 -19.00 -13.67
CA LEU A 398 -6.44 -18.51 -14.88
C LEU A 398 -5.08 -19.19 -15.09
N ALA A 399 -4.31 -19.38 -14.01
CA ALA A 399 -3.05 -20.12 -14.06
C ALA A 399 -3.26 -21.58 -14.53
N LEU A 400 -4.25 -22.27 -13.98
CA LEU A 400 -4.57 -23.66 -14.36
C LEU A 400 -5.01 -23.80 -15.82
N ARG A 401 -5.76 -22.83 -16.36
CA ARG A 401 -6.14 -22.83 -17.79
C ARG A 401 -4.95 -22.63 -18.70
N ALA A 402 -4.05 -21.73 -18.31
CA ALA A 402 -2.84 -21.47 -19.05
C ALA A 402 -1.90 -22.67 -19.10
N GLU A 403 -1.75 -23.39 -17.98
CA GLU A 403 -1.01 -24.66 -17.93
C GLU A 403 -1.58 -25.72 -18.88
N LYS A 404 -2.90 -25.68 -19.13
CA LYS A 404 -3.59 -26.58 -20.07
C LYS A 404 -3.48 -26.13 -21.53
N GLY A 405 -2.71 -25.08 -21.83
CA GLY A 405 -2.54 -24.56 -23.18
C GLY A 405 -3.81 -23.93 -23.76
N LEU A 406 -4.79 -23.60 -22.91
CA LEU A 406 -5.97 -22.85 -23.32
C LEU A 406 -5.53 -21.40 -23.53
N THR A 407 -5.21 -21.08 -24.79
CA THR A 407 -4.81 -19.73 -25.18
C THR A 407 -6.06 -18.87 -25.23
N ASP A 408 -6.43 -18.29 -24.08
CA ASP A 408 -7.49 -17.27 -24.00
C ASP A 408 -7.04 -15.94 -24.72
N GLY A 409 -6.21 -16.03 -25.78
CA GLY A 409 -5.63 -14.92 -26.54
C GLY A 409 -4.52 -14.14 -25.80
N ASN A 410 -4.30 -12.89 -26.21
CA ASN A 410 -3.35 -11.93 -25.61
C ASN A 410 -3.71 -11.50 -24.17
N LEU A 411 -4.67 -12.15 -23.53
CA LEU A 411 -5.32 -11.70 -22.29
C LEU A 411 -4.65 -12.19 -21.02
N LEU A 412 -4.06 -13.39 -21.01
CA LEU A 412 -3.32 -13.86 -19.86
C LEU A 412 -2.13 -12.93 -19.56
N PRO A 413 -1.31 -12.49 -20.54
CA PRO A 413 -0.30 -11.46 -20.30
C PRO A 413 -0.84 -10.13 -19.77
N LEU A 414 -2.05 -9.70 -20.18
CA LEU A 414 -2.66 -8.44 -19.73
C LEU A 414 -3.21 -8.52 -18.31
N PHE A 415 -3.87 -9.62 -17.95
CA PHE A 415 -4.27 -9.89 -16.57
C PHE A 415 -3.03 -9.98 -15.67
N LEU A 416 -1.99 -10.70 -16.10
CA LEU A 416 -0.72 -10.79 -15.38
C LEU A 416 -0.02 -9.43 -15.26
N LEU A 417 -0.03 -8.59 -16.30
CA LEU A 417 0.50 -7.22 -16.25
C LEU A 417 -0.28 -6.34 -15.28
N GLN A 418 -1.61 -6.45 -15.23
CA GLN A 418 -2.45 -5.67 -14.34
C GLN A 418 -2.36 -6.16 -12.88
N VAL A 419 -2.27 -7.47 -12.67
CA VAL A 419 -2.02 -8.12 -11.38
C VAL A 419 -0.62 -7.73 -10.87
N CYS A 420 0.39 -7.68 -11.74
CA CYS A 420 1.72 -7.13 -11.43
C CYS A 420 1.71 -5.61 -11.14
N GLN A 421 0.88 -4.81 -11.85
CA GLN A 421 0.70 -3.38 -11.57
C GLN A 421 -0.04 -3.11 -10.24
N LEU A 422 -0.98 -3.99 -9.88
CA LEU A 422 -1.67 -4.03 -8.57
C LEU A 422 -0.82 -4.71 -7.49
N GLY A 423 0.37 -5.18 -7.86
CA GLY A 423 1.37 -5.74 -6.98
C GLY A 423 1.23 -7.21 -6.67
N LEU A 424 0.13 -7.89 -7.01
CA LEU A 424 -0.11 -9.33 -6.79
C LEU A 424 0.93 -10.17 -7.58
N GLY A 425 1.77 -10.95 -6.90
CA GLY A 425 2.91 -11.66 -7.54
C GLY A 425 2.51 -12.83 -8.47
N VAL A 426 3.14 -12.92 -9.65
CA VAL A 426 2.89 -13.98 -10.67
C VAL A 426 4.19 -14.63 -11.21
N ASP A 427 5.21 -14.78 -10.37
CA ASP A 427 6.56 -15.17 -10.84
C ASP A 427 6.73 -16.66 -11.23
N GLY A 428 5.65 -17.43 -11.33
CA GLY A 428 5.67 -18.79 -11.89
C GLY A 428 5.58 -18.87 -13.42
N PHE A 429 5.28 -17.75 -14.09
CA PHE A 429 4.73 -17.76 -15.44
C PHE A 429 5.76 -17.61 -16.58
N VAL A 430 6.92 -17.02 -16.32
CA VAL A 430 7.87 -16.62 -17.39
C VAL A 430 8.91 -17.70 -17.74
N GLY A 431 8.96 -18.82 -17.00
CA GLY A 431 10.03 -19.82 -17.12
C GLY A 431 9.75 -21.09 -17.93
N ARG A 432 8.53 -21.30 -18.45
CA ARG A 432 8.16 -22.51 -19.21
C ARG A 432 7.20 -22.19 -20.34
N ALA A 433 7.71 -21.61 -21.42
CA ALA A 433 7.14 -21.83 -22.75
C ALA A 433 7.86 -23.03 -23.39
N PRO A 434 7.18 -23.91 -24.15
CA PRO A 434 7.86 -24.81 -25.08
C PRO A 434 8.57 -24.03 -26.20
#